data_AF-A0A918D4R2-F1
#
_entry.id   AF-A0A918D4R2-F1
#
_cell.length_a   1.000
_cell.length_b   1.000
_cell.length_c   1.000
_cell.angle_alpha   90.00
_cell.angle_beta   90.00
_cell.angle_gamma   90.00
#
_symmetry.space_group_name_H-M   'P 1'
#
loop_
_entity.id
_entity.type
_entity.pdbx_description
1 polymer ?
#
loop_
_entity_poly.entity_id
_entity_poly.type
_entity_poly.pdbx_seq_one_letter_code
_entity_poly.pdbx_strand_id
1 'polypeptide(L)'
;MHDYLLKSSQPFMVKIVSQVCKRYIDPLRDDEFSIGLSAFNEAIFLYSPAKGSSFLSFAKLIVSRKVIDYIRYNARRQHIVSFDQTYDEETMENPAEISAVIEQYQDEQLALNRREETLEYHQKLEEYNLSLLELTEIAPKHRNTRETSVQIARMLIKDEELREYVKTKKKLPIKKMESRVPVSKKTLERNRKYILAMFIIFDENYLYLKEYIKEG
;
A
#
# COMPACT_ATOMS: atom_id res chain seq x y z
N MET A 1 -8.33 1.41 -28.90
CA MET A 1 -7.76 2.37 -27.93
C MET A 1 -7.81 1.83 -26.49
N HIS A 2 -8.92 1.21 -26.06
CA HIS A 2 -9.03 0.54 -24.74
C HIS A 2 -7.99 -0.59 -24.52
N ASP A 3 -7.78 -1.47 -25.51
CA ASP A 3 -6.85 -2.60 -25.36
C ASP A 3 -5.38 -2.21 -25.22
N TYR A 4 -4.99 -1.07 -25.79
CA TYR A 4 -3.61 -0.57 -25.70
C TYR A 4 -3.31 0.00 -24.30
N LEU A 5 -4.29 0.70 -23.69
CA LEU A 5 -4.19 1.17 -22.31
C LEU A 5 -4.09 0.01 -21.33
N LEU A 6 -4.84 -1.07 -21.54
CA LEU A 6 -4.78 -2.28 -20.72
C LEU A 6 -3.42 -2.97 -20.80
N LYS A 7 -2.87 -3.18 -22.01
CA LYS A 7 -1.53 -3.78 -22.17
C LYS A 7 -0.42 -2.91 -21.58
N SER A 8 -0.46 -1.59 -21.79
CA SER A 8 0.56 -0.67 -21.25
C SER A 8 0.53 -0.60 -19.71
N SER A 9 -0.63 -0.90 -19.11
CA SER A 9 -0.83 -0.89 -17.66
C SER A 9 -0.52 -2.24 -17.01
N GLN A 10 -0.25 -3.31 -17.77
CA GLN A 10 0.04 -4.64 -17.23
C GLN A 10 1.23 -4.65 -16.24
N PRO A 11 2.40 -4.04 -16.53
CA PRO A 11 3.51 -4.03 -15.58
C PRO A 11 3.14 -3.35 -14.25
N PHE A 12 2.38 -2.25 -14.32
CA PHE A 12 1.86 -1.54 -13.15
C PHE A 12 0.87 -2.43 -12.36
N MET A 13 0.01 -3.16 -13.05
CA MET A 13 -0.95 -4.08 -12.43
C MET A 13 -0.28 -5.29 -11.79
N VAL A 14 0.69 -5.91 -12.48
CA VAL A 14 1.47 -7.04 -11.93
C VAL A 14 2.15 -6.60 -10.65
N LYS A 15 2.77 -5.42 -10.66
CA LYS A 15 3.37 -4.83 -9.46
C LYS A 15 2.33 -4.70 -8.35
N ILE A 16 1.21 -3.99 -8.54
CA ILE A 16 0.22 -3.79 -7.47
C ILE A 16 -0.31 -5.12 -6.92
N VAL A 17 -0.69 -6.05 -7.79
CA VAL A 17 -1.28 -7.33 -7.37
C VAL A 17 -0.24 -8.18 -6.65
N SER A 18 1.01 -8.23 -7.14
CA SER A 18 2.12 -8.92 -6.47
C SER A 18 2.41 -8.33 -5.10
N GLN A 19 2.36 -7.00 -4.98
CA GLN A 19 2.52 -6.31 -3.69
C GLN A 19 1.46 -6.79 -2.70
N VAL A 20 0.19 -6.76 -3.11
CA VAL A 20 -0.96 -7.14 -2.27
C VAL A 20 -0.92 -8.60 -1.87
N CYS A 21 -0.58 -9.49 -2.81
CA CYS A 21 -0.54 -10.93 -2.57
C CYS A 21 0.73 -11.37 -1.82
N LYS A 22 1.75 -10.49 -1.75
CA LYS A 22 3.07 -10.78 -1.20
C LYS A 22 3.76 -12.00 -1.83
N ARG A 23 3.54 -12.19 -3.11
CA ARG A 23 4.19 -13.22 -3.93
C ARG A 23 4.25 -12.72 -5.36
N TYR A 24 5.07 -13.38 -6.17
CA TYR A 24 4.99 -13.20 -7.62
C TYR A 24 3.60 -13.60 -8.12
N ILE A 25 3.11 -12.84 -9.12
CA ILE A 25 1.82 -13.06 -9.76
C ILE A 25 2.04 -13.28 -11.26
N ASP A 26 1.59 -14.44 -11.75
CA ASP A 26 1.55 -14.78 -13.16
C ASP A 26 0.26 -14.22 -13.78
N PRO A 27 0.34 -13.25 -14.71
CA PRO A 27 -0.81 -12.64 -15.37
C PRO A 27 -1.75 -13.61 -16.09
N LEU A 28 -1.26 -14.79 -16.46
CA LEU A 28 -1.99 -15.78 -17.25
C LEU A 28 -2.65 -16.86 -16.38
N ARG A 29 -2.19 -17.03 -15.14
CA ARG A 29 -2.57 -18.18 -14.30
C ARG A 29 -3.21 -17.78 -12.98
N ASP A 30 -2.84 -16.63 -12.43
CA ASP A 30 -3.33 -16.18 -11.13
C ASP A 30 -4.64 -15.39 -11.26
N ASP A 31 -5.69 -15.90 -10.63
CA ASP A 31 -7.00 -15.24 -10.57
C ASP A 31 -6.92 -13.85 -9.93
N GLU A 32 -6.01 -13.64 -8.98
CA GLU A 32 -5.80 -12.34 -8.34
C GLU A 32 -5.44 -11.26 -9.36
N PHE A 33 -4.73 -11.62 -10.44
CA PHE A 33 -4.42 -10.69 -11.52
C PHE A 33 -5.67 -10.28 -12.29
N SER A 34 -6.52 -11.23 -12.66
CA SER A 34 -7.80 -10.99 -13.32
C SER A 34 -8.73 -10.10 -12.49
N ILE A 35 -8.81 -10.37 -11.18
CA ILE A 35 -9.56 -9.52 -10.23
C ILE A 35 -8.97 -8.12 -10.17
N GLY A 36 -7.64 -8.02 -10.11
CA GLY A 36 -6.95 -6.73 -10.13
C GLY A 36 -7.25 -5.93 -11.40
N LEU A 37 -7.22 -6.57 -12.56
CA LEU A 37 -7.49 -5.93 -13.85
C LEU A 37 -8.94 -5.43 -13.94
N SER A 38 -9.90 -6.22 -13.46
CA SER A 38 -11.30 -5.78 -13.37
C SER A 38 -11.45 -4.57 -12.44
N ALA A 39 -10.75 -4.56 -11.30
CA ALA A 39 -10.75 -3.46 -10.35
C ALA A 39 -10.15 -2.18 -10.95
N PHE A 40 -9.10 -2.31 -11.77
CA PHE A 40 -8.48 -1.21 -12.46
C PHE A 40 -9.43 -0.58 -13.50
N ASN A 41 -10.15 -1.40 -14.26
CA ASN A 41 -11.16 -0.92 -15.19
C ASN A 41 -12.26 -0.12 -14.47
N GLU A 42 -12.71 -0.59 -13.32
CA GLU A 42 -13.66 0.15 -12.48
C GLU A 42 -13.07 1.48 -11.96
N ALA A 43 -11.79 1.49 -11.59
CA ALA A 43 -11.12 2.71 -11.18
C ALA A 43 -11.08 3.77 -12.29
N ILE A 44 -10.95 3.37 -13.57
CA ILE A 44 -11.03 4.30 -14.72
C ILE A 44 -12.39 5.02 -14.74
N PHE A 45 -13.49 4.30 -14.51
CA PHE A 45 -14.84 4.89 -14.53
C PHE A 45 -15.15 5.72 -13.29
N LEU A 46 -14.64 5.35 -12.12
CA LEU A 46 -14.92 6.03 -10.86
C LEU A 46 -14.00 7.23 -10.56
N TYR A 47 -12.90 7.37 -11.31
CA TYR A 47 -11.93 8.41 -11.07
C TYR A 47 -12.49 9.81 -11.35
N SER A 48 -12.25 10.73 -10.42
CA SER A 48 -12.59 12.14 -10.58
C SER A 48 -11.37 12.99 -10.24
N PRO A 49 -10.84 13.79 -11.20
CA PRO A 49 -9.72 14.70 -10.95
C PRO A 49 -9.99 15.72 -9.83
N ALA A 50 -11.27 16.03 -9.56
CA ALA A 50 -11.67 16.96 -8.52
C ALA A 50 -11.45 16.44 -7.08
N LYS A 51 -11.13 15.15 -6.91
CA LYS A 51 -10.89 14.51 -5.59
C LYS A 51 -9.41 14.45 -5.17
N GLY A 52 -8.55 15.28 -5.78
CA GLY A 52 -7.19 15.57 -5.29
C GLY A 52 -6.14 14.43 -5.34
N SER A 53 -6.52 13.18 -5.62
CA SER A 53 -5.58 12.06 -5.80
C SER A 53 -5.19 11.87 -7.26
N SER A 54 -3.93 11.51 -7.50
CA SER A 54 -3.52 11.06 -8.84
C SER A 54 -4.33 9.82 -9.23
N PHE A 55 -4.58 9.64 -10.54
CA PHE A 55 -5.27 8.44 -11.03
C PHE A 55 -4.54 7.16 -10.59
N LEU A 56 -3.21 7.13 -10.63
CA LEU A 56 -2.43 5.96 -10.26
C LEU A 56 -2.58 5.62 -8.77
N SER A 57 -2.53 6.60 -7.87
CA SER A 57 -2.73 6.38 -6.44
C SER A 57 -4.16 5.88 -6.15
N PHE A 58 -5.16 6.43 -6.86
CA PHE A 58 -6.55 5.98 -6.75
C PHE A 58 -6.73 4.55 -7.29
N ALA A 59 -6.20 4.25 -8.47
CA ALA A 59 -6.26 2.93 -9.08
C ALA A 59 -5.58 1.88 -8.20
N LYS A 60 -4.38 2.17 -7.69
CA LYS A 60 -3.67 1.32 -6.71
C LYS A 60 -4.56 1.01 -5.51
N LEU A 61 -5.22 2.01 -4.93
CA LEU A 61 -6.11 1.82 -3.79
C LEU A 61 -7.29 0.87 -4.11
N ILE A 62 -7.99 1.10 -5.22
CA ILE A 62 -9.17 0.30 -5.62
C ILE A 62 -8.75 -1.15 -5.93
N VAL A 63 -7.68 -1.32 -6.70
CA VAL A 63 -7.11 -2.63 -7.05
C VAL A 63 -6.71 -3.39 -5.80
N SER A 64 -5.92 -2.77 -4.91
CA SER A 64 -5.52 -3.41 -3.65
C SER A 64 -6.71 -3.84 -2.82
N ARG A 65 -7.74 -3.00 -2.70
CA ARG A 65 -8.93 -3.34 -1.92
C ARG A 65 -9.67 -4.55 -2.48
N LYS A 66 -9.93 -4.59 -3.79
CA LYS A 66 -10.66 -5.70 -4.41
C LYS A 66 -9.89 -7.02 -4.35
N VAL A 67 -8.57 -6.97 -4.57
CA VAL A 67 -7.72 -8.16 -4.46
C VAL A 67 -7.68 -8.67 -3.01
N ILE A 68 -7.56 -7.78 -2.01
CA ILE A 68 -7.63 -8.17 -0.58
C ILE A 68 -8.99 -8.81 -0.25
N ASP A 69 -10.09 -8.22 -0.73
CA ASP A 69 -11.43 -8.75 -0.47
C ASP A 69 -11.61 -10.14 -1.11
N TYR A 70 -11.06 -10.37 -2.30
CA TYR A 70 -11.01 -11.67 -2.96
C TYR A 70 -10.18 -12.70 -2.18
N ILE A 71 -8.96 -12.36 -1.77
CA ILE A 71 -8.09 -13.24 -0.97
C ILE A 71 -8.81 -13.65 0.33
N ARG A 72 -9.44 -12.70 1.02
CA ARG A 72 -10.21 -12.96 2.25
C ARG A 72 -11.42 -13.86 2.01
N TYR A 73 -12.10 -13.70 0.87
CA TYR A 73 -13.23 -14.54 0.49
C TYR A 73 -12.79 -15.98 0.22
N ASN A 74 -11.68 -16.18 -0.50
CA ASN A 74 -11.16 -17.51 -0.80
C ASN A 74 -10.56 -18.22 0.42
N ALA A 75 -9.85 -17.52 1.30
CA ALA A 75 -9.33 -18.11 2.53
C ALA A 75 -10.45 -18.72 3.39
N ARG A 76 -11.61 -18.07 3.46
CA ARG A 76 -12.80 -18.60 4.15
C ARG A 76 -13.39 -19.84 3.47
N ARG A 77 -13.31 -19.94 2.13
CA ARG A 77 -13.80 -21.10 1.38
C ARG A 77 -12.84 -22.28 1.44
N GLN A 78 -11.53 -22.05 1.34
CA GLN A 78 -10.53 -23.11 1.50
C GLN A 78 -10.64 -23.79 2.88
N HIS A 79 -10.93 -23.03 3.94
CA HIS A 79 -11.19 -23.58 5.27
C HIS A 79 -12.46 -24.48 5.35
N ILE A 80 -13.37 -24.40 4.37
CA ILE A 80 -14.57 -25.23 4.26
C ILE A 80 -14.32 -26.46 3.36
N VAL A 81 -13.42 -26.34 2.38
CA VAL A 81 -13.12 -27.41 1.39
C VAL A 81 -11.98 -28.33 1.84
N SER A 82 -11.20 -27.93 2.85
CA SER A 82 -10.05 -28.69 3.39
C SER A 82 -10.37 -30.06 4.03
N PHE A 83 -11.61 -30.57 3.93
CA PHE A 83 -11.96 -31.90 4.44
C PHE A 83 -11.87 -33.02 3.39
N ASP A 84 -11.67 -32.71 2.10
CA ASP A 84 -11.88 -33.74 1.06
C ASP A 84 -11.01 -33.59 -0.19
N GLN A 85 -9.68 -33.45 -0.06
CA GLN A 85 -8.80 -33.55 -1.24
C GLN A 85 -7.52 -34.36 -0.93
N THR A 86 -7.56 -35.63 -1.32
CA THR A 86 -6.39 -36.47 -1.61
C THR A 86 -5.78 -36.01 -2.93
N TYR A 87 -4.50 -35.65 -2.91
CA TYR A 87 -3.73 -35.28 -4.11
C TYR A 87 -3.07 -36.54 -4.70
N ASP A 88 -3.23 -36.74 -6.02
CA ASP A 88 -2.60 -37.79 -6.81
C ASP A 88 -1.18 -37.36 -7.24
N GLU A 89 -0.20 -38.21 -6.94
CA GLU A 89 1.25 -38.01 -7.12
C GLU A 89 1.76 -38.71 -8.41
N GLU A 90 1.46 -38.19 -9.59
CA GLU A 90 2.09 -38.75 -10.81
C GLU A 90 2.47 -37.68 -11.82
N THR A 91 3.37 -36.77 -11.44
CA THR A 91 4.43 -36.20 -12.29
C THR A 91 5.19 -35.13 -11.53
N MET A 92 6.41 -35.39 -11.04
CA MET A 92 7.39 -34.30 -10.84
C MET A 92 8.79 -34.81 -10.49
N GLU A 93 9.79 -34.20 -11.13
CA GLU A 93 11.14 -34.03 -10.58
C GLU A 93 11.05 -33.53 -9.13
N ASN A 94 11.95 -33.98 -8.25
CA ASN A 94 11.92 -33.81 -6.79
C ASN A 94 11.10 -32.57 -6.33
N PRO A 95 9.83 -32.73 -5.91
CA PRO A 95 8.93 -31.63 -5.59
C PRO A 95 9.50 -30.64 -4.56
N ALA A 96 10.37 -31.12 -3.67
CA ALA A 96 11.07 -30.30 -2.70
C ALA A 96 12.04 -29.30 -3.35
N GLU A 97 12.79 -29.71 -4.37
CA GLU A 97 13.74 -28.84 -5.10
C GLU A 97 13.00 -27.76 -5.88
N ILE A 98 11.91 -28.12 -6.57
CA ILE A 98 11.06 -27.17 -7.29
C ILE A 98 10.45 -26.15 -6.30
N SER A 99 9.95 -26.63 -5.15
CA SER A 99 9.37 -25.74 -4.13
C SER A 99 10.39 -24.74 -3.57
N ALA A 100 11.63 -25.19 -3.31
CA ALA A 100 12.70 -24.34 -2.79
C ALA A 100 13.14 -23.27 -3.80
N VAL A 101 13.22 -23.62 -5.09
CA VAL A 101 13.52 -22.65 -6.17
C VAL A 101 12.43 -21.59 -6.29
N ILE A 102 11.16 -22.00 -6.20
CA ILE A 102 10.01 -21.08 -6.24
C ILE A 102 10.03 -20.14 -5.03
N GLU A 103 10.27 -20.67 -3.83
CA GLU A 103 10.35 -19.88 -2.59
C GLU A 103 11.46 -18.83 -2.67
N GLN A 104 12.67 -19.23 -3.08
CA GLN A 104 13.79 -18.31 -3.25
C GLN A 104 13.46 -17.19 -4.24
N TYR A 105 12.87 -17.54 -5.39
CA TYR A 105 12.45 -16.56 -6.38
C TYR A 105 11.41 -15.58 -5.82
N GLN A 106 10.44 -16.07 -5.04
CA GLN A 106 9.44 -15.22 -4.40
C GLN A 106 10.06 -14.23 -3.40
N ASP A 107 11.01 -14.69 -2.59
CA ASP A 107 11.73 -13.84 -1.64
C ASP A 107 12.54 -12.73 -2.34
N GLU A 108 13.17 -13.06 -3.46
CA GLU A 108 13.88 -12.08 -4.29
C GLU A 108 12.91 -11.02 -4.84
N GLN A 109 11.75 -11.43 -5.37
CA GLN A 109 10.73 -10.50 -5.86
C GLN A 109 10.18 -9.60 -4.75
N LEU A 110 9.94 -10.15 -3.56
CA LEU A 110 9.52 -9.38 -2.39
C LEU A 110 10.57 -8.34 -1.98
N ALA A 111 11.85 -8.73 -1.98
CA ALA A 111 12.94 -7.82 -1.67
C ALA A 111 13.03 -6.68 -2.69
N LEU A 112 12.87 -6.96 -3.98
CA LEU A 112 12.83 -5.94 -5.03
C LEU A 112 11.66 -4.97 -4.83
N ASN A 113 10.45 -5.50 -4.60
CA ASN A 113 9.27 -4.68 -4.38
C ASN A 113 9.40 -3.76 -3.16
N ARG A 114 10.00 -4.24 -2.05
CA ARG A 114 10.31 -3.41 -0.87
C ARG A 114 11.29 -2.28 -1.17
N ARG A 115 12.34 -2.57 -1.96
CA ARG A 115 13.34 -1.57 -2.37
C ARG A 115 12.73 -0.49 -3.25
N GLU A 116 11.93 -0.88 -4.24
CA GLU A 116 11.23 0.07 -5.10
C GLU A 116 10.30 0.99 -4.30
N GLU A 117 9.51 0.43 -3.39
CA GLU A 117 8.60 1.23 -2.56
C GLU A 117 9.36 2.21 -1.65
N THR A 118 10.52 1.79 -1.13
CA THR A 118 11.40 2.66 -0.35
C THR A 118 11.93 3.82 -1.19
N LEU A 119 12.29 3.56 -2.45
CA LEU A 119 12.77 4.60 -3.38
C LEU A 119 11.66 5.59 -3.74
N GLU A 120 10.46 5.08 -4.08
CA GLU A 120 9.28 5.92 -4.35
C GLU A 120 8.95 6.81 -3.15
N TYR A 121 8.99 6.24 -1.94
CA TYR A 121 8.74 6.98 -0.72
C TYR A 121 9.80 8.06 -0.47
N HIS A 122 11.08 7.76 -0.73
CA HIS A 122 12.16 8.74 -0.63
C HIS A 122 11.91 9.95 -1.54
N GLN A 123 11.63 9.71 -2.82
CA GLN A 123 11.29 10.77 -3.78
C GLN A 123 10.07 11.57 -3.32
N LYS A 124 9.06 10.89 -2.76
CA LYS A 124 7.87 11.56 -2.25
C LYS A 124 8.15 12.43 -1.04
N LEU A 125 9.03 12.01 -0.13
CA LEU A 125 9.44 12.82 1.03
C LEU A 125 10.11 14.13 0.60
N GLU A 126 10.93 14.08 -0.46
CA GLU A 126 11.61 15.26 -0.99
C GLU A 126 10.61 16.32 -1.47
N GLU A 127 9.48 15.94 -2.07
CA GLU A 127 8.40 16.87 -2.44
C GLU A 127 7.83 17.64 -1.22
N TYR A 128 7.98 17.09 -0.01
CA TYR A 128 7.54 17.71 1.25
C TYR A 128 8.70 18.36 2.01
N ASN A 129 9.89 18.47 1.41
CA ASN A 129 11.12 18.94 2.04
C ASN A 129 11.48 18.13 3.30
N LEU A 130 11.32 16.81 3.22
CA LEU A 130 11.71 15.84 4.23
C LEU A 130 12.78 14.91 3.66
N SER A 131 13.67 14.41 4.51
CA SER A 131 14.63 13.36 4.15
C SER A 131 14.47 12.15 5.05
N LEU A 132 14.82 10.96 4.56
CA LEU A 132 14.73 9.73 5.35
C LEU A 132 15.63 9.79 6.60
N LEU A 133 16.82 10.39 6.48
CA LEU A 133 17.73 10.61 7.60
C LEU A 133 17.13 11.54 8.66
N GLU A 134 16.44 12.60 8.26
CA GLU A 134 15.76 13.46 9.23
C GLU A 134 14.63 12.70 9.95
N LEU A 135 13.92 11.82 9.24
CA LEU A 135 12.83 11.03 9.85
C LEU A 135 13.32 10.11 10.96
N THR A 136 14.52 9.52 10.84
CA THR A 136 15.07 8.65 11.89
C THR A 136 15.41 9.44 13.15
N GLU A 137 15.85 10.70 13.02
CA GLU A 137 16.18 11.57 14.15
C GLU A 137 14.94 12.12 14.85
N ILE A 138 13.91 12.50 14.08
CA ILE A 138 12.70 13.15 14.62
C ILE A 138 11.62 12.14 15.04
N ALA A 139 11.78 10.85 14.71
CA ALA A 139 10.83 9.81 15.06
C ALA A 139 10.58 9.79 16.58
N PRO A 140 9.30 9.79 17.03
CA PRO A 140 9.01 9.77 18.45
C PRO A 140 9.57 8.51 19.13
N LYS A 141 10.37 8.71 20.19
CA LYS A 141 10.95 7.60 20.97
C LYS A 141 9.89 6.79 21.72
N HIS A 142 8.87 7.46 22.22
CA HIS A 142 7.79 6.83 22.97
C HIS A 142 6.69 6.30 22.03
N ARG A 143 6.30 5.05 22.25
CA ARG A 143 5.26 4.35 21.50
C ARG A 143 3.96 5.14 21.43
N ASN A 144 3.45 5.66 22.55
CA ASN A 144 2.21 6.45 22.57
C ASN A 144 2.23 7.64 21.61
N THR A 145 3.38 8.33 21.50
CA THR A 145 3.52 9.47 20.59
C THR A 145 3.57 9.03 19.13
N ARG A 146 4.18 7.87 18.84
CA ARG A 146 4.14 7.27 17.49
C ARG A 146 2.72 6.90 17.10
N GLU A 147 2.02 6.16 17.96
CA GLU A 147 0.63 5.75 17.74
C GLU A 147 -0.28 6.95 17.52
N THR A 148 -0.15 7.99 18.34
CA THR A 148 -0.93 9.22 18.20
C THR A 148 -0.63 9.93 16.87
N SER A 149 0.64 9.98 16.45
CA SER A 149 1.03 10.59 15.17
C SER A 149 0.45 9.82 13.97
N VAL A 150 0.47 8.48 14.03
CA VAL A 150 -0.14 7.60 13.04
C VAL A 150 -1.66 7.80 12.98
N GLN A 151 -2.32 7.93 14.13
CA GLN A 151 -3.76 8.21 14.20
C GLN A 151 -4.11 9.56 13.56
N ILE A 152 -3.33 10.60 13.84
CA ILE A 152 -3.52 11.93 13.22
C ILE A 152 -3.34 11.83 11.70
N ALA A 153 -2.31 11.12 11.22
CA ALA A 153 -2.10 10.91 9.79
C ALA A 153 -3.28 10.19 9.12
N ARG A 154 -3.85 9.15 9.76
CA ARG A 154 -5.06 8.48 9.26
C ARG A 154 -6.30 9.37 9.27
N MET A 155 -6.41 10.26 10.26
CA MET A 155 -7.50 11.24 10.31
C MET A 155 -7.42 12.22 9.14
N LEU A 156 -6.22 12.73 8.83
CA LEU A 156 -5.98 13.59 7.67
C LEU A 156 -6.43 12.94 6.36
N ILE A 157 -6.17 11.65 6.17
CA ILE A 157 -6.56 10.91 4.96
C ILE A 157 -8.08 10.81 4.81
N LYS A 158 -8.81 10.68 5.92
CA LYS A 158 -10.27 10.54 5.92
C LYS A 158 -11.02 11.85 5.68
N ASP A 159 -10.36 12.97 5.93
CA ASP A 159 -10.94 14.30 5.82
C ASP A 159 -10.45 14.96 4.53
N GLU A 160 -11.33 15.03 3.52
CA GLU A 160 -10.99 15.49 2.18
C GLU A 160 -10.39 16.92 2.18
N GLU A 161 -10.91 17.81 3.03
CA GLU A 161 -10.44 19.19 3.13
C GLU A 161 -9.01 19.26 3.69
N LEU A 162 -8.74 18.49 4.76
CA LEU A 162 -7.41 18.46 5.37
C LEU A 162 -6.40 17.72 4.50
N ARG A 163 -6.81 16.63 3.87
CA ARG A 163 -6.00 15.88 2.90
C ARG A 163 -5.55 16.79 1.78
N GLU A 164 -6.48 17.49 1.13
CA GLU A 164 -6.18 18.37 0.01
C GLU A 164 -5.28 19.53 0.43
N TYR A 165 -5.49 20.09 1.62
CA TYR A 165 -4.59 21.09 2.17
C TYR A 165 -3.15 20.56 2.29
N VAL A 166 -2.95 19.35 2.84
CA VAL A 166 -1.62 18.77 3.01
C VAL A 166 -0.97 18.52 1.65
N LYS A 167 -1.73 18.03 0.66
CA LYS A 167 -1.20 17.73 -0.68
C LYS A 167 -0.79 18.99 -1.44
N THR A 168 -1.58 20.06 -1.34
CA THR A 168 -1.33 21.32 -2.06
C THR A 168 -0.28 22.19 -1.36
N LYS A 169 -0.36 22.31 -0.03
CA LYS A 169 0.53 23.17 0.75
C LYS A 169 1.78 22.46 1.26
N LYS A 170 1.83 21.13 1.15
CA LYS A 170 2.92 20.27 1.65
C LYS A 170 3.23 20.51 3.13
N LYS A 171 2.20 20.89 3.90
CA LYS A 171 2.30 21.34 5.30
C LYS A 171 1.13 20.84 6.11
N LEU A 172 1.39 20.59 7.40
CA LEU A 172 0.37 20.16 8.34
C LEU A 172 -0.59 21.32 8.70
N PRO A 173 -1.92 21.17 8.56
CA PRO A 173 -2.90 22.22 8.86
C PRO A 173 -3.17 22.37 10.37
N ILE A 174 -2.15 22.72 11.16
CA ILE A 174 -2.19 22.69 12.64
C ILE A 174 -3.38 23.47 13.21
N LYS A 175 -3.65 24.68 12.70
CA LYS A 175 -4.79 25.51 13.14
C LYS A 175 -6.15 24.84 12.90
N LYS A 176 -6.30 24.08 11.80
CA LYS A 176 -7.56 23.38 11.48
C LYS A 176 -7.72 22.09 12.27
N MET A 177 -6.61 21.51 12.72
CA MET A 177 -6.61 20.25 13.47
C MET A 177 -6.75 20.44 14.98
N GLU A 178 -6.39 21.59 15.54
CA GLU A 178 -6.34 21.83 16.99
C GLU A 178 -7.64 21.45 17.73
N SER A 179 -8.80 21.62 17.10
CA SER A 179 -10.12 21.25 17.65
C SER A 179 -10.57 19.81 17.30
N ARG A 180 -9.84 19.11 16.44
CA ARG A 180 -10.20 17.78 15.89
C ARG A 180 -9.33 16.65 16.41
N VAL A 181 -8.23 16.95 17.12
CA VAL A 181 -7.28 15.95 17.62
C VAL A 181 -7.14 16.03 19.14
N PRO A 182 -6.89 14.91 19.83
CA PRO A 182 -6.77 14.86 21.29
C PRO A 182 -5.40 15.36 21.82
N VAL A 183 -4.64 16.12 21.02
CA VAL A 183 -3.28 16.56 21.36
C VAL A 183 -3.15 18.08 21.31
N SER A 184 -2.28 18.61 22.18
CA SER A 184 -1.97 20.03 22.19
C SER A 184 -1.34 20.48 20.87
N LYS A 185 -1.53 21.76 20.52
CA LYS A 185 -0.83 22.43 19.42
C LYS A 185 0.70 22.26 19.50
N LYS A 186 1.27 22.32 20.71
CA LYS A 186 2.72 22.12 20.94
C LYS A 186 3.15 20.71 20.53
N THR A 187 2.34 19.71 20.82
CA THR A 187 2.58 18.31 20.43
C THR A 187 2.50 18.13 18.91
N LEU A 188 1.54 18.78 18.24
CA LEU A 188 1.42 18.78 16.79
C LEU A 188 2.65 19.39 16.12
N GLU A 189 3.07 20.58 16.55
CA GLU A 189 4.24 21.27 16.00
C GLU A 189 5.51 20.44 16.15
N ARG A 190 5.72 19.85 17.33
CA ARG A 190 6.91 19.02 17.60
C ARG A 190 7.00 17.79 16.69
N ASN A 191 5.86 17.16 16.39
CA ASN A 191 5.82 15.91 15.62
C ASN A 191 5.39 16.12 14.16
N ARG A 192 5.29 17.37 13.69
CA ARG A 192 4.65 17.70 12.39
C ARG A 192 5.28 16.97 11.20
N LYS A 193 6.61 16.88 11.18
CA LYS A 193 7.36 16.22 10.11
C LYS A 193 7.13 14.71 10.10
N TYR A 194 7.11 14.08 11.27
CA TYR A 194 6.79 12.67 11.42
C TYR A 194 5.33 12.38 11.03
N ILE A 195 4.38 13.23 11.41
CA ILE A 195 2.97 13.11 10.99
C ILE A 195 2.84 13.21 9.46
N LEU A 196 3.55 14.15 8.82
CA LEU A 196 3.57 14.29 7.36
C LEU A 196 4.15 13.05 6.67
N ALA A 197 5.23 12.49 7.19
CA ALA A 197 5.81 11.23 6.71
C ALA A 197 4.79 10.07 6.78
N MET A 198 4.12 9.91 7.92
CA MET A 198 3.05 8.91 8.06
C MET A 198 1.87 9.18 7.12
N PHE A 199 1.50 10.45 6.92
CA PHE A 199 0.46 10.84 5.97
C PHE A 199 0.81 10.39 4.55
N ILE A 200 2.04 10.62 4.09
CA ILE A 200 2.50 10.21 2.76
C ILE A 200 2.38 8.69 2.58
N ILE A 201 2.80 7.91 3.59
CA ILE A 201 2.68 6.45 3.57
C ILE A 201 1.24 5.99 3.40
N PHE A 202 0.31 6.64 4.09
CA PHE A 202 -1.10 6.31 3.97
C PHE A 202 -1.71 6.77 2.64
N ASP A 203 -1.35 7.97 2.16
CA ASP A 203 -1.93 8.59 0.95
C ASP A 203 -1.52 7.86 -0.32
N GLU A 204 -0.24 7.48 -0.43
CA GLU A 204 0.30 6.77 -1.61
C GLU A 204 0.12 5.25 -1.54
N ASN A 205 -0.49 4.77 -0.46
CA ASN A 205 -0.76 3.36 -0.25
C ASN A 205 0.48 2.45 -0.36
N TYR A 206 1.59 2.88 0.24
CA TYR A 206 2.82 2.07 0.36
C TYR A 206 2.57 0.87 1.26
N LEU A 207 2.45 -0.32 0.68
CA LEU A 207 1.95 -1.50 1.37
C LEU A 207 2.98 -2.07 2.33
N TYR A 208 4.22 -2.24 1.88
CA TYR A 208 5.30 -2.79 2.71
C TYR A 208 5.69 -1.82 3.83
N LEU A 209 5.76 -0.52 3.55
CA LEU A 209 6.04 0.49 4.56
C LEU A 209 4.95 0.55 5.63
N LYS A 210 3.68 0.30 5.27
CA LYS A 210 2.58 0.17 6.25
C LYS A 210 2.75 -1.03 7.18
N GLU A 211 3.42 -2.10 6.77
CA GLU A 211 3.66 -3.27 7.62
C GLU A 211 4.71 -2.97 8.68
N TYR A 212 5.83 -2.36 8.29
CA TYR A 212 6.86 -1.91 9.24
C TYR A 212 6.32 -0.97 10.32
N ILE A 213 5.32 -0.13 9.99
CA ILE A 213 4.67 0.75 10.98
C ILE A 213 3.79 -0.02 11.96
N LYS A 214 3.19 -1.16 11.57
CA LYS A 214 2.36 -1.96 12.48
C LYS A 214 3.19 -2.71 13.52
N GLU A 215 4.46 -2.97 13.21
CA GLU A 215 5.37 -3.77 14.04
C GLU A 215 6.20 -2.94 15.03
N GLY A 216 6.20 -1.59 14.95
CA GLY A 216 7.03 -0.69 15.77
C GLY A 216 6.27 0.33 16.64
#